data_AF-A0A563BEG6-F1
#
_entry.id   AF-A0A563BEG6-F1
#
_cell.length_a   1.000
_cell.length_b   1.000
_cell.length_c   1.000
_cell.angle_alpha   90.00
_cell.angle_beta   90.00
_cell.angle_gamma   90.00
#
_symmetry.space_group_name_H-M   'P 1'
#
loop_
_entity.id
_entity.type
_entity.pdbx_description
1 polymer ?
#
loop_
_entity_poly.entity_id
_entity_poly.type
_entity_poly.pdbx_seq_one_letter_code
_entity_poly.pdbx_strand_id
1 'polypeptide(L)'
;MNKVKNLSEILKNFFLNPRFLVSFFILFIFTIINATYVHADIDESTLDFYDANGIFYYDGKASNCVSSTPLDLSGNKLYNGDPVLTEGQLALIEKNKPVYEQSAAKYNLPWQMFAVIHNMESSLNSTRNPDNHQGIYQFYEARNTNRYPPGPVTLEEFQKQTDELGQQIISNYGKGLDLTTDDGVKAMWFKYNGRAKIYVNQGRDLGFNDTQASQLGEGSPYVMNLADANRDSRNNKNWVECKKDGCKVFGPASIRAGTFIQYKALGGGGSFTTSGISCSGSSPIGTSGNLISDTALKLAWPYEKHQEALAKHLTDDYKLALQQNGMTHVYGGASCDVFVGSVMTYSGLDPEFDEKHGNCCQISGSGPPYQHIHKSSLYERVPVDINFLRDVKNYNDPIIQNGDILMYTSSSEFRSGHMAIFYREQNGTAHLIHASKGDRTGWVGNVYGRPFEVWRYVGDKPVNTTEDKTIKPDNNKSTNNTVNTPTSQ
;
A
#
# COMPACT_ATOMS: atom_id res chain seq x y z
N MET A 1 45.15 -34.07 58.16
CA MET A 1 44.65 -32.79 58.71
C MET A 1 45.59 -31.58 58.54
N ASN A 2 46.89 -31.73 58.24
CA ASN A 2 47.79 -30.56 58.09
C ASN A 2 47.71 -29.82 56.73
N LYS A 3 47.25 -30.46 55.65
CA LYS A 3 47.13 -29.80 54.34
C LYS A 3 46.01 -28.74 54.29
N VAL A 4 44.93 -28.93 55.06
CA VAL A 4 43.79 -28.00 55.11
C VAL A 4 44.12 -26.75 55.94
N LYS A 5 44.92 -26.89 57.01
CA LYS A 5 45.40 -25.74 57.80
C LYS A 5 46.33 -24.83 56.99
N ASN A 6 47.26 -25.39 56.21
CA ASN A 6 48.15 -24.59 55.37
C ASN A 6 47.41 -23.85 54.24
N LEU A 7 46.37 -24.44 53.66
CA LEU A 7 45.55 -23.75 52.66
C LEU A 7 44.83 -22.54 53.29
N SER A 8 44.36 -22.67 54.53
CA SER A 8 43.70 -21.58 55.28
C SER A 8 44.66 -20.44 55.64
N GLU A 9 45.92 -20.70 55.95
CA GLU A 9 46.89 -19.63 56.25
C GLU A 9 47.39 -18.93 54.98
N ILE A 10 47.64 -19.70 53.91
CA ILE A 10 48.05 -19.12 52.61
C ILE A 10 46.94 -18.23 52.05
N LEU A 11 45.67 -18.66 52.12
CA LEU A 11 44.53 -17.85 51.70
C LEU A 11 44.39 -16.58 52.55
N LYS A 12 44.55 -16.67 53.88
CA LYS A 12 44.50 -15.48 54.75
C LYS A 12 45.59 -14.46 54.41
N ASN A 13 46.83 -14.90 54.18
CA ASN A 13 47.92 -14.00 53.82
C ASN A 13 47.77 -13.43 52.40
N PHE A 14 47.12 -14.16 51.48
CA PHE A 14 46.85 -13.66 50.14
C PHE A 14 45.77 -12.56 50.14
N PHE A 15 44.66 -12.77 50.87
CA PHE A 15 43.55 -11.81 50.94
C PHE A 15 43.79 -10.62 51.89
N LEU A 16 44.73 -10.71 52.83
CA LEU A 16 45.08 -9.62 53.75
C LEU A 16 46.33 -8.83 53.33
N ASN A 17 46.97 -9.19 52.21
CA ASN A 17 48.10 -8.42 51.69
C ASN A 17 47.58 -7.08 51.15
N PRO A 18 48.03 -5.92 51.69
CA PRO A 18 47.52 -4.62 51.28
C PRO A 18 47.78 -4.33 49.79
N ARG A 19 48.84 -4.91 49.20
CA ARG A 19 49.09 -4.79 47.75
C ARG A 19 48.09 -5.60 46.94
N PHE A 20 47.71 -6.79 47.41
CA PHE A 20 46.69 -7.61 46.75
C PHE A 20 45.30 -6.99 46.90
N LEU A 21 44.95 -6.46 48.07
CA LEU A 21 43.69 -5.76 48.31
C LEU A 21 43.56 -4.50 47.45
N VAL A 22 44.62 -3.71 47.30
CA VAL A 22 44.61 -2.53 46.43
C VAL A 22 44.49 -2.95 44.96
N SER A 23 45.26 -3.94 44.50
CA SER A 23 45.14 -4.45 43.13
C SER A 23 43.77 -5.09 42.85
N PHE A 24 43.21 -5.82 43.81
CA PHE A 24 41.90 -6.44 43.71
C PHE A 24 40.79 -5.39 43.69
N PHE A 25 40.86 -4.34 44.53
CA PHE A 25 39.90 -3.24 44.48
C PHE A 25 40.02 -2.40 43.21
N ILE A 26 41.23 -2.18 42.67
CA ILE A 26 41.41 -1.52 41.38
C ILE A 26 40.77 -2.35 40.27
N LEU A 27 41.04 -3.66 40.22
CA LEU A 27 40.40 -4.58 39.26
C LEU A 27 38.89 -4.65 39.43
N PHE A 28 38.40 -4.64 40.67
CA PHE A 28 36.96 -4.68 40.97
C PHE A 28 36.25 -3.38 40.60
N ILE A 29 36.90 -2.22 40.77
CA ILE A 29 36.43 -0.92 40.28
C ILE A 29 36.38 -0.93 38.75
N PHE A 30 37.38 -1.48 38.05
CA PHE A 30 37.33 -1.64 36.59
C PHE A 30 36.24 -2.61 36.10
N THR A 31 35.78 -3.56 36.94
CA THR A 31 34.67 -4.45 36.58
C THR A 31 33.28 -3.92 36.96
N ILE A 32 33.17 -2.96 37.89
CA ILE A 32 31.89 -2.35 38.34
C ILE A 32 31.60 -1.03 37.62
N ILE A 33 32.61 -0.42 37.00
CA ILE A 33 32.35 0.47 35.88
C ILE A 33 31.82 -0.44 34.77
N ASN A 34 30.51 -0.70 34.79
CA ASN A 34 29.78 -1.08 33.60
C ASN A 34 30.39 -0.25 32.48
N ALA A 35 30.78 -0.91 31.40
CA ALA A 35 30.81 -0.24 30.13
C ALA A 35 29.40 0.29 29.90
N THR A 36 29.09 1.47 30.44
CA THR A 36 28.29 2.42 29.74
C THR A 36 29.00 2.51 28.41
N TYR A 37 28.46 1.78 27.43
CA TYR A 37 28.59 2.18 26.04
C TYR A 37 28.15 3.64 26.03
N VAL A 38 29.10 4.54 26.25
CA VAL A 38 28.97 5.91 25.81
C VAL A 38 29.04 5.76 24.30
N HIS A 39 27.89 5.45 23.70
CA HIS A 39 27.61 6.03 22.40
C HIS A 39 27.75 7.53 22.66
N ALA A 40 28.91 8.07 22.31
CA ALA A 40 28.95 9.49 22.00
C ALA A 40 28.05 9.60 20.77
N ASP A 41 26.75 9.73 21.02
CA ASP A 41 25.83 10.18 19.99
C ASP A 41 26.41 11.51 19.53
N ILE A 42 26.66 11.59 18.23
CA ILE A 42 27.13 12.82 17.61
C ILE A 42 26.02 13.82 17.90
N ASP A 43 26.36 14.94 18.55
CA ASP A 43 25.34 15.92 18.91
C ASP A 43 24.66 16.46 17.63
N GLU A 44 23.38 16.80 17.74
CA GLU A 44 22.51 17.22 16.63
C GLU A 44 23.15 18.37 15.82
N SER A 45 23.86 19.30 16.45
CA SER A 45 24.55 20.40 15.77
C SER A 45 25.79 19.96 14.97
N THR A 46 26.44 18.87 15.37
CA THR A 46 27.57 18.28 14.64
C THR A 46 27.08 17.44 13.46
N LEU A 47 25.94 16.75 13.60
CA LEU A 47 25.27 16.08 12.49
C LEU A 47 24.74 17.09 11.45
N ASP A 48 24.10 18.17 11.91
CA ASP A 48 23.68 19.30 11.06
C ASP A 48 24.86 19.92 10.30
N PHE A 49 26.03 20.04 10.95
CA PHE A 49 27.25 20.51 10.31
C PHE A 49 27.77 19.55 9.24
N TYR A 50 27.73 18.23 9.49
CA TYR A 50 28.15 17.24 8.48
C TYR A 50 27.19 17.20 7.29
N ASP A 51 25.90 17.31 7.53
CA ASP A 51 24.87 17.30 6.50
C ASP A 51 24.90 18.58 5.64
N ALA A 52 25.06 19.76 6.26
CA ALA A 52 25.18 21.03 5.56
C ALA A 52 26.44 21.12 4.67
N ASN A 53 27.46 20.31 4.94
CA ASN A 53 28.73 20.32 4.23
C ASN A 53 29.01 19.06 3.40
N GLY A 54 28.04 18.14 3.29
CA GLY A 54 28.19 16.91 2.50
C GLY A 54 29.29 15.97 3.00
N ILE A 55 29.50 15.93 4.32
CA ILE A 55 30.51 15.09 4.98
C ILE A 55 29.87 13.75 5.36
N PHE A 56 30.33 12.67 4.74
CA PHE A 56 29.82 11.32 5.01
C PHE A 56 30.41 10.76 6.31
N TYR A 57 29.55 10.18 7.16
CA TYR A 57 29.97 9.45 8.36
C TYR A 57 29.40 8.02 8.37
N TYR A 58 30.07 7.12 9.08
CA TYR A 58 29.69 5.71 9.18
C TYR A 58 28.81 5.46 10.41
N ASP A 59 27.57 5.02 10.19
CA ASP A 59 26.65 4.56 11.26
C ASP A 59 26.73 3.03 11.39
N GLY A 60 27.24 2.57 12.53
CA GLY A 60 27.48 1.16 12.83
C GLY A 60 26.25 0.35 13.26
N LYS A 61 25.02 0.87 13.13
CA LYS A 61 23.78 0.17 13.57
C LYS A 61 23.00 -0.57 12.46
N ALA A 62 23.58 -0.79 11.28
CA ALA A 62 22.94 -1.62 10.26
C ALA A 62 23.24 -3.11 10.48
N SER A 63 22.37 -3.84 11.17
CA SER A 63 22.36 -5.31 11.15
C SER A 63 21.88 -5.82 9.80
N ASN A 64 22.62 -6.77 9.23
CA ASN A 64 22.37 -7.43 7.95
C ASN A 64 20.93 -7.96 7.81
N CYS A 65 20.10 -7.25 7.04
CA CYS A 65 18.91 -7.80 6.40
C CYS A 65 19.17 -7.82 4.89
N VAL A 66 19.14 -9.00 4.28
CA VAL A 66 19.11 -9.13 2.83
C VAL A 66 17.81 -8.49 2.36
N SER A 67 17.90 -7.36 1.67
CA SER A 67 16.74 -6.62 1.19
C SER A 67 16.04 -7.43 0.10
N SER A 68 14.87 -7.98 0.39
CA SER A 68 13.83 -8.06 -0.63
C SER A 68 13.35 -6.62 -0.84
N THR A 69 13.69 -6.02 -1.98
CA THR A 69 13.18 -4.71 -2.38
C THR A 69 11.65 -4.68 -2.26
N PRO A 70 11.05 -3.58 -1.77
CA PRO A 70 9.59 -3.43 -1.74
C PRO A 70 9.02 -3.50 -3.17
N LEU A 71 7.92 -4.23 -3.37
CA LEU A 71 7.15 -4.14 -4.61
C LEU A 71 6.44 -2.78 -4.65
N ASP A 72 6.90 -1.89 -5.52
CA ASP A 72 6.26 -0.60 -5.85
C ASP A 72 5.31 -0.78 -7.05
N LEU A 73 4.00 -0.59 -6.83
CA LEU A 73 2.96 -0.71 -7.86
C LEU A 73 2.06 0.54 -7.89
N SER A 74 2.61 1.75 -7.66
CA SER A 74 1.87 3.02 -7.57
C SER A 74 1.34 3.58 -8.92
N GLY A 75 1.08 2.72 -9.91
CA GLY A 75 0.50 3.12 -11.21
C GLY A 75 1.03 2.30 -12.37
N ASN A 76 0.49 1.09 -12.58
CA ASN A 76 0.80 0.20 -13.71
C ASN A 76 2.29 0.05 -14.04
N LYS A 77 3.18 0.05 -13.04
CA LYS A 77 4.63 -0.10 -13.24
C LYS A 77 5.14 -1.34 -12.54
N LEU A 78 6.09 -2.03 -13.19
CA LEU A 78 6.90 -3.08 -12.61
C LEU A 78 8.03 -2.46 -11.78
N TYR A 79 8.75 -3.31 -11.03
CA TYR A 79 9.89 -2.90 -10.20
C TYR A 79 11.01 -2.19 -10.96
N ASN A 80 11.08 -2.35 -12.29
CA ASN A 80 12.05 -1.71 -13.17
C ASN A 80 11.47 -0.51 -13.93
N GLY A 81 10.25 -0.07 -13.62
CA GLY A 81 9.57 1.06 -14.25
C GLY A 81 8.79 0.74 -15.53
N ASP A 82 8.92 -0.47 -16.09
CA ASP A 82 8.17 -0.89 -17.27
C ASP A 82 6.67 -1.05 -16.97
N PRO A 83 5.77 -0.89 -17.96
CA PRO A 83 4.35 -1.07 -17.73
C PRO A 83 3.99 -2.54 -17.40
N VAL A 84 3.13 -2.75 -16.40
CA VAL A 84 2.60 -4.09 -16.06
C VAL A 84 1.64 -4.59 -17.14
N LEU A 85 0.74 -3.71 -17.57
CA LEU A 85 -0.22 -3.90 -18.64
C LEU A 85 0.06 -2.89 -19.75
N THR A 86 0.02 -3.34 -21.00
CA THR A 86 0.15 -2.45 -22.16
C THR A 86 -1.08 -1.55 -22.30
N GLU A 87 -0.94 -0.41 -22.99
CA GLU A 87 -2.07 0.48 -23.30
C GLU A 87 -3.22 -0.26 -24.03
N GLY A 88 -2.90 -1.17 -24.94
CA GLY A 88 -3.90 -1.99 -25.63
C GLY A 88 -4.67 -2.92 -24.68
N GLN A 89 -3.99 -3.49 -23.68
CA GLN A 89 -4.64 -4.30 -22.65
C GLN A 89 -5.52 -3.43 -21.74
N LEU A 90 -5.04 -2.25 -21.34
CA LEU A 90 -5.83 -1.30 -20.55
C LEU A 90 -7.10 -0.87 -21.30
N ALA A 91 -7.01 -0.57 -22.59
CA ALA A 91 -8.17 -0.21 -23.41
C ALA A 91 -9.20 -1.37 -23.53
N LEU A 92 -8.72 -2.61 -23.68
CA LEU A 92 -9.59 -3.79 -23.68
C LEU A 92 -10.22 -4.07 -22.32
N ILE A 93 -9.48 -3.83 -21.23
CA ILE A 93 -10.01 -3.92 -19.87
C ILE A 93 -11.12 -2.89 -19.67
N GLU A 94 -10.88 -1.62 -20.00
CA GLU A 94 -11.88 -0.57 -19.86
C GLU A 94 -13.13 -0.86 -20.69
N LYS A 95 -12.97 -1.35 -21.92
CA LYS A 95 -14.09 -1.79 -22.76
C LYS A 95 -14.92 -2.91 -22.12
N ASN A 96 -14.29 -3.87 -21.47
CA ASN A 96 -14.94 -5.03 -20.87
C ASN A 96 -15.38 -4.78 -19.41
N LYS A 97 -14.92 -3.69 -18.79
CA LYS A 97 -15.10 -3.36 -17.37
C LYS A 97 -16.55 -3.40 -16.89
N PRO A 98 -17.57 -2.93 -17.64
CA PRO A 98 -18.96 -3.02 -17.19
C PRO A 98 -19.42 -4.46 -16.88
N VAL A 99 -18.93 -5.46 -17.65
CA VAL A 99 -19.24 -6.88 -17.44
C VAL A 99 -18.58 -7.42 -16.17
N TYR A 100 -17.34 -7.00 -15.90
CA TYR A 100 -16.64 -7.35 -14.68
C TYR A 100 -17.29 -6.72 -13.46
N GLU A 101 -17.64 -5.43 -13.51
CA GLU A 101 -18.28 -4.70 -12.40
C GLU A 101 -19.66 -5.27 -12.07
N GLN A 102 -20.44 -5.66 -13.07
CA GLN A 102 -21.73 -6.33 -12.87
C GLN A 102 -21.56 -7.66 -12.12
N SER A 103 -20.59 -8.49 -12.52
CA SER A 103 -20.31 -9.78 -11.86
C SER A 103 -19.71 -9.57 -10.47
N ALA A 104 -18.80 -8.62 -10.33
CA ALA A 104 -18.18 -8.21 -9.08
C ALA A 104 -19.21 -7.82 -8.02
N ALA A 105 -20.17 -6.96 -8.38
CA ALA A 105 -21.26 -6.56 -7.50
C ALA A 105 -22.13 -7.76 -7.07
N LYS A 106 -22.41 -8.68 -8.00
CA LYS A 106 -23.23 -9.88 -7.73
C LYS A 106 -22.60 -10.82 -6.70
N TYR A 107 -21.27 -10.95 -6.71
CA TYR A 107 -20.55 -11.90 -5.85
C TYR A 107 -19.74 -11.24 -4.73
N ASN A 108 -19.84 -9.92 -4.57
CA ASN A 108 -19.04 -9.13 -3.62
C ASN A 108 -17.52 -9.38 -3.77
N LEU A 109 -17.04 -9.28 -5.01
CA LEU A 109 -15.63 -9.49 -5.38
C LEU A 109 -15.09 -8.23 -6.07
N PRO A 110 -13.78 -7.96 -6.02
CA PRO A 110 -13.18 -6.87 -6.79
C PRO A 110 -13.18 -7.21 -8.29
N TRP A 111 -13.64 -6.26 -9.12
CA TRP A 111 -13.75 -6.45 -10.58
C TRP A 111 -12.40 -6.79 -11.24
N GLN A 112 -11.29 -6.32 -10.65
CA GLN A 112 -9.94 -6.59 -11.11
C GLN A 112 -9.62 -8.09 -11.16
N MET A 113 -10.18 -8.91 -10.26
CA MET A 113 -9.97 -10.37 -10.29
C MET A 113 -10.46 -11.00 -11.59
N PHE A 114 -11.59 -10.52 -12.13
CA PHE A 114 -12.15 -11.00 -13.38
C PHE A 114 -11.30 -10.55 -14.57
N ALA A 115 -10.86 -9.29 -14.57
CA ALA A 115 -10.02 -8.72 -15.62
C ALA A 115 -8.68 -9.44 -15.77
N VAL A 116 -7.99 -9.73 -14.65
CA VAL A 116 -6.67 -10.39 -14.70
C VAL A 116 -6.77 -11.83 -15.15
N ILE A 117 -7.80 -12.57 -14.71
CA ILE A 117 -8.02 -13.94 -15.18
C ILE A 117 -8.37 -13.92 -16.68
N HIS A 118 -9.24 -13.00 -17.11
CA HIS A 118 -9.57 -12.85 -18.54
C HIS A 118 -8.32 -12.57 -19.39
N ASN A 119 -7.42 -11.71 -18.91
CA ASN A 119 -6.16 -11.43 -19.60
C ASN A 119 -5.25 -12.67 -19.67
N MET A 120 -5.13 -13.41 -18.57
CA MET A 120 -4.26 -14.57 -18.50
C MET A 120 -4.75 -15.75 -19.35
N GLU A 121 -6.06 -15.91 -19.46
CA GLU A 121 -6.67 -17.08 -20.11
C GLU A 121 -6.96 -16.87 -21.61
N SER A 122 -7.42 -15.68 -22.00
CA SER A 122 -7.79 -15.41 -23.40
C SER A 122 -7.27 -14.07 -23.94
N SER A 123 -6.34 -13.42 -23.22
CA SER A 123 -5.80 -12.11 -23.61
C SER A 123 -6.90 -11.06 -23.82
N LEU A 124 -7.89 -11.06 -22.93
CA LEU A 124 -9.02 -10.12 -22.92
C LEU A 124 -9.97 -10.23 -24.13
N ASN A 125 -9.91 -11.33 -24.89
CA ASN A 125 -10.79 -11.53 -26.02
C ASN A 125 -12.21 -11.93 -25.56
N SER A 126 -13.09 -10.93 -25.46
CA SER A 126 -14.51 -11.08 -25.13
C SER A 126 -15.40 -11.51 -26.30
N THR A 127 -14.84 -11.75 -27.50
CA THR A 127 -15.62 -11.93 -28.73
C THR A 127 -15.61 -13.35 -29.27
N ARG A 128 -14.78 -14.24 -28.72
CA ARG A 128 -14.63 -15.61 -29.23
C ARG A 128 -14.24 -16.61 -28.16
N ASN A 129 -14.95 -17.74 -28.10
CA ASN A 129 -14.55 -18.91 -27.33
C ASN A 129 -13.42 -19.66 -28.05
N PRO A 130 -12.41 -20.14 -27.31
CA PRO A 130 -11.34 -20.97 -27.87
C PRO A 130 -11.82 -22.37 -28.25
N ASP A 131 -11.05 -23.02 -29.14
CA ASP A 131 -11.43 -24.31 -29.74
C ASP A 131 -11.38 -25.49 -28.76
N ASN A 132 -10.90 -25.28 -27.53
CA ASN A 132 -10.82 -26.31 -26.49
C ASN A 132 -12.10 -26.45 -25.65
N HIS A 133 -13.17 -25.70 -25.98
CA HIS A 133 -14.49 -25.75 -25.31
C HIS A 133 -14.49 -25.33 -23.83
N GLN A 134 -13.44 -24.66 -23.36
CA GLN A 134 -13.33 -24.24 -21.96
C GLN A 134 -13.82 -22.80 -21.73
N GLY A 135 -14.31 -22.13 -22.77
CA GLY A 135 -14.77 -20.75 -22.69
C GLY A 135 -13.64 -19.74 -22.52
N ILE A 136 -14.03 -18.47 -22.40
CA ILE A 136 -13.14 -17.30 -22.27
C ILE A 136 -12.26 -17.38 -21.01
N TYR A 137 -12.76 -18.02 -19.96
CA TYR A 137 -12.06 -18.20 -18.68
C TYR A 137 -11.49 -19.61 -18.49
N GLN A 138 -11.33 -20.38 -19.57
CA GLN A 138 -10.62 -21.67 -19.56
C GLN A 138 -11.05 -22.64 -18.43
N PHE A 139 -12.36 -22.74 -18.20
CA PHE A 139 -12.95 -23.64 -17.21
C PHE A 139 -12.63 -25.10 -17.53
N TYR A 140 -11.75 -25.71 -16.74
CA TYR A 140 -11.25 -27.06 -17.02
C TYR A 140 -12.36 -28.11 -17.01
N GLU A 141 -13.35 -27.97 -16.13
CA GLU A 141 -14.49 -28.88 -16.03
C GLU A 141 -15.44 -28.80 -17.23
N ALA A 142 -15.37 -27.74 -18.04
CA ALA A 142 -16.09 -27.66 -19.30
C ALA A 142 -15.36 -28.38 -20.44
N ARG A 143 -14.11 -28.82 -20.22
CA ARG A 143 -13.34 -29.60 -21.21
C ARG A 143 -14.10 -30.87 -21.60
N ASN A 144 -14.24 -31.08 -22.90
CA ASN A 144 -15.01 -32.19 -23.49
C ASN A 144 -16.53 -32.10 -23.27
N THR A 145 -17.03 -30.95 -22.83
CA THR A 145 -18.47 -30.62 -22.86
C THR A 145 -18.74 -29.69 -24.04
N ASN A 146 -20.01 -29.58 -24.47
CA ASN A 146 -20.41 -28.54 -25.43
C ASN A 146 -20.96 -27.29 -24.73
N ARG A 147 -20.54 -27.03 -23.48
CA ARG A 147 -21.03 -25.90 -22.66
C ARG A 147 -20.65 -24.55 -23.26
N TYR A 148 -19.44 -24.44 -23.79
CA TYR A 148 -18.95 -23.25 -24.48
C TYR A 148 -18.50 -23.63 -25.90
N PRO A 149 -19.39 -23.54 -26.89
CA PRO A 149 -19.04 -23.87 -28.27
C PRO A 149 -17.96 -22.89 -28.78
N PRO A 150 -16.95 -23.37 -29.54
CA PRO A 150 -15.96 -22.53 -30.19
C PRO A 150 -16.61 -21.54 -31.15
N GLY A 151 -16.04 -20.34 -31.25
CA GLY A 151 -16.54 -19.30 -32.16
C GLY A 151 -17.12 -18.09 -31.44
N PRO A 152 -17.94 -17.27 -32.14
CA PRO A 152 -18.35 -15.96 -31.67
C PRO A 152 -19.05 -15.99 -30.30
N VAL A 153 -18.74 -15.01 -29.47
CA VAL A 153 -19.35 -14.80 -28.15
C VAL A 153 -20.15 -13.51 -28.18
N THR A 154 -21.41 -13.59 -27.75
CA THR A 154 -22.27 -12.43 -27.53
C THR A 154 -21.95 -11.77 -26.18
N LEU A 155 -22.37 -10.51 -25.99
CA LEU A 155 -22.24 -9.84 -24.69
C LEU A 155 -22.92 -10.64 -23.56
N GLU A 156 -24.07 -11.25 -23.85
CA GLU A 156 -24.82 -12.08 -22.90
C GLU A 156 -24.04 -13.33 -22.48
N GLU A 157 -23.39 -14.00 -23.44
CA GLU A 157 -22.57 -15.18 -23.15
C GLU A 157 -21.27 -14.78 -22.43
N PHE A 158 -20.68 -13.63 -22.76
CA PHE A 158 -19.54 -13.09 -22.00
C PHE A 158 -19.94 -12.77 -20.55
N GLN A 159 -21.08 -12.11 -20.33
CA GLN A 159 -21.61 -11.85 -18.98
C GLN A 159 -21.87 -13.15 -18.22
N LYS A 160 -22.49 -14.15 -18.87
CA LYS A 160 -22.77 -15.46 -18.26
C LYS A 160 -21.49 -16.18 -17.83
N GLN A 161 -20.47 -16.22 -18.68
CA GLN A 161 -19.19 -16.85 -18.32
C GLN A 161 -18.47 -16.08 -17.21
N THR A 162 -18.58 -14.74 -17.18
CA THR A 162 -18.02 -13.90 -16.11
C THR A 162 -18.75 -14.15 -14.78
N ASP A 163 -20.07 -14.28 -14.81
CA ASP A 163 -20.87 -14.66 -13.64
C ASP A 163 -20.50 -16.05 -13.12
N GLU A 164 -20.25 -17.00 -14.02
CA GLU A 164 -19.81 -18.35 -13.65
C GLU A 164 -18.40 -18.33 -13.03
N LEU A 165 -17.49 -17.46 -13.51
CA LEU A 165 -16.19 -17.26 -12.87
C LEU A 165 -16.38 -16.75 -11.43
N GLY A 166 -17.23 -15.75 -11.21
CA GLY A 166 -17.50 -15.21 -9.87
C GLY A 166 -18.01 -16.29 -8.91
N GLN A 167 -18.94 -17.12 -9.38
CA GLN A 167 -19.43 -18.26 -8.62
C GLN A 167 -18.32 -19.28 -8.30
N GLN A 168 -17.42 -19.58 -9.24
CA GLN A 168 -16.32 -20.51 -9.01
C GLN A 168 -15.26 -19.95 -8.05
N ILE A 169 -15.01 -18.64 -8.09
CA ILE A 169 -14.15 -17.97 -7.11
C ILE A 169 -14.73 -18.20 -5.71
N ILE A 170 -16.02 -17.93 -5.48
CA ILE A 170 -16.60 -18.10 -4.13
C ILE A 170 -16.69 -19.58 -3.71
N SER A 171 -17.17 -20.45 -4.61
CA SER A 171 -17.53 -21.83 -4.25
C SER A 171 -16.36 -22.81 -4.27
N ASN A 172 -15.29 -22.49 -5.00
CA ASN A 172 -14.14 -23.38 -5.16
C ASN A 172 -12.81 -22.66 -4.88
N TYR A 173 -12.37 -21.76 -5.77
CA TYR A 173 -10.98 -21.27 -5.75
C TYR A 173 -10.66 -20.42 -4.51
N GLY A 174 -11.60 -19.59 -4.09
CA GLY A 174 -11.56 -18.75 -2.89
C GLY A 174 -12.15 -19.39 -1.64
N LYS A 175 -12.67 -20.63 -1.72
CA LYS A 175 -13.33 -21.26 -0.57
C LYS A 175 -12.35 -21.43 0.59
N GLY A 176 -12.68 -20.79 1.73
CA GLY A 176 -11.86 -20.82 2.95
C GLY A 176 -10.67 -19.86 2.92
N LEU A 177 -10.61 -18.96 1.93
CA LEU A 177 -9.61 -17.91 1.83
C LEU A 177 -10.23 -16.55 2.16
N ASP A 178 -9.42 -15.66 2.75
CA ASP A 178 -9.79 -14.26 2.91
C ASP A 178 -9.37 -13.47 1.67
N LEU A 179 -10.31 -13.28 0.74
CA LEU A 179 -10.08 -12.57 -0.51
C LEU A 179 -9.96 -11.05 -0.36
N THR A 180 -9.98 -10.52 0.87
CA THR A 180 -9.61 -9.14 1.17
C THR A 180 -8.11 -8.97 1.41
N THR A 181 -7.38 -10.07 1.59
CA THR A 181 -5.93 -10.07 1.86
C THR A 181 -5.11 -10.46 0.64
N ASP A 182 -3.93 -9.87 0.46
CA ASP A 182 -3.02 -10.22 -0.62
C ASP A 182 -2.70 -11.73 -0.64
N ASP A 183 -2.54 -12.35 0.54
CA ASP A 183 -2.28 -13.79 0.67
C ASP A 183 -3.45 -14.67 0.21
N GLY A 184 -4.68 -14.37 0.64
CA GLY A 184 -5.85 -15.12 0.21
C GLY A 184 -6.09 -14.98 -1.30
N VAL A 185 -5.79 -13.80 -1.83
CA VAL A 185 -5.94 -13.47 -3.24
C VAL A 185 -4.87 -14.18 -4.10
N LYS A 186 -3.59 -14.16 -3.69
CA LYS A 186 -2.51 -14.99 -4.27
C LYS A 186 -2.84 -16.48 -4.24
N ALA A 187 -3.26 -16.99 -3.09
CA ALA A 187 -3.61 -18.39 -2.91
C ALA A 187 -4.77 -18.83 -3.83
N MET A 188 -5.75 -17.96 -4.06
CA MET A 188 -6.87 -18.18 -4.98
C MET A 188 -6.36 -18.36 -6.42
N TRP A 189 -5.52 -17.47 -6.94
CA TRP A 189 -5.00 -17.65 -8.31
C TRP A 189 -4.04 -18.83 -8.44
N PHE A 190 -3.25 -19.12 -7.39
CA PHE A 190 -2.40 -20.30 -7.42
C PHE A 190 -3.22 -21.58 -7.49
N LYS A 191 -4.36 -21.61 -6.80
CA LYS A 191 -5.34 -22.71 -6.90
C LYS A 191 -6.03 -22.75 -8.26
N TYR A 192 -6.43 -21.59 -8.80
CA TYR A 192 -7.06 -21.45 -10.11
C TYR A 192 -6.19 -22.02 -11.24
N ASN A 193 -4.91 -21.62 -11.30
CA ASN A 193 -3.95 -22.13 -12.30
C ASN A 193 -3.65 -23.62 -12.13
N GLY A 194 -3.86 -24.17 -10.93
CA GLY A 194 -3.40 -25.50 -10.56
C GLY A 194 -2.02 -25.45 -9.90
N ARG A 195 -1.97 -25.94 -8.65
CA ARG A 195 -0.73 -26.00 -7.87
C ARG A 195 0.17 -27.10 -8.39
N ALA A 196 1.41 -26.76 -8.75
CA ALA A 196 2.39 -27.73 -9.22
C ALA A 196 3.63 -27.73 -8.33
N LYS A 197 4.19 -28.92 -8.09
CA LYS A 197 5.39 -29.11 -7.25
C LYS A 197 6.59 -28.29 -7.72
N ILE A 198 6.72 -28.07 -9.03
CA ILE A 198 7.79 -27.23 -9.58
C ILE A 198 7.73 -25.79 -9.07
N TYR A 199 6.54 -25.20 -8.96
CA TYR A 199 6.35 -23.85 -8.46
C TYR A 199 6.66 -23.77 -6.97
N VAL A 200 6.32 -24.81 -6.21
CA VAL A 200 6.69 -24.91 -4.78
C VAL A 200 8.20 -24.98 -4.61
N ASN A 201 8.88 -25.81 -5.41
CA ASN A 201 10.34 -25.92 -5.38
C ASN A 201 11.00 -24.59 -5.77
N GLN A 202 10.54 -23.97 -6.86
CA GLN A 202 11.03 -22.67 -7.32
C GLN A 202 10.85 -21.57 -6.26
N GLY A 203 9.73 -21.56 -5.52
CA GLY A 203 9.54 -20.64 -4.38
C GLY A 203 10.53 -20.90 -3.25
N ARG A 204 10.77 -22.17 -2.89
CA ARG A 204 11.75 -22.54 -1.86
C ARG A 204 13.19 -22.19 -2.26
N ASP A 205 13.54 -22.39 -3.53
CA ASP A 205 14.86 -22.07 -4.08
C ASP A 205 15.14 -20.56 -4.03
N LEU A 206 14.09 -19.74 -4.05
CA LEU A 206 14.14 -18.28 -3.85
C LEU A 206 14.13 -17.86 -2.37
N GLY A 207 14.08 -18.80 -1.42
CA GLY A 207 14.13 -18.53 0.02
C GLY A 207 12.77 -18.26 0.68
N PHE A 208 11.65 -18.44 -0.03
CA PHE A 208 10.32 -18.31 0.56
C PHE A 208 10.01 -19.46 1.53
N ASN A 209 9.26 -19.16 2.59
CA ASN A 209 8.84 -20.18 3.54
C ASN A 209 7.82 -21.15 2.92
N ASP A 210 7.54 -22.25 3.63
CA ASP A 210 6.67 -23.31 3.11
C ASP A 210 5.25 -22.83 2.78
N THR A 211 4.68 -21.92 3.58
CA THR A 211 3.34 -21.36 3.30
C THR A 211 3.37 -20.53 2.01
N GLN A 212 4.34 -19.62 1.91
CA GLN A 212 4.55 -18.76 0.75
C GLN A 212 4.76 -19.57 -0.55
N ALA A 213 5.60 -20.59 -0.48
CA ALA A 213 5.90 -21.44 -1.64
C ALA A 213 4.75 -22.41 -1.99
N SER A 214 4.14 -23.07 -1.00
CA SER A 214 3.18 -24.16 -1.24
C SER A 214 1.71 -23.72 -1.32
N GLN A 215 1.36 -22.60 -0.71
CA GLN A 215 -0.03 -22.12 -0.62
C GLN A 215 -0.28 -20.84 -1.40
N LEU A 216 0.65 -19.88 -1.34
CA LEU A 216 0.46 -18.55 -1.94
C LEU A 216 0.96 -18.49 -3.39
N GLY A 217 1.89 -19.36 -3.77
CA GLY A 217 2.38 -19.43 -5.14
C GLY A 217 3.47 -18.40 -5.44
N GLU A 218 4.32 -18.06 -4.46
CA GLU A 218 5.44 -17.14 -4.65
C GLU A 218 6.42 -17.58 -5.75
N GLY A 219 6.50 -18.89 -6.01
CA GLY A 219 7.26 -19.50 -7.10
C GLY A 219 6.46 -19.77 -8.38
N SER A 220 5.23 -19.25 -8.52
CA SER A 220 4.38 -19.46 -9.69
C SER A 220 4.49 -18.28 -10.65
N PRO A 221 4.94 -18.46 -11.91
CA PRO A 221 4.88 -17.40 -12.91
C PRO A 221 3.46 -16.92 -13.20
N TYR A 222 2.45 -17.77 -13.03
CA TYR A 222 1.06 -17.35 -13.16
C TYR A 222 0.68 -16.27 -12.13
N VAL A 223 1.27 -16.31 -10.93
CA VAL A 223 0.91 -15.41 -9.82
C VAL A 223 1.90 -14.24 -9.68
N MET A 224 3.21 -14.52 -9.70
CA MET A 224 4.27 -13.58 -9.28
C MET A 224 5.32 -13.30 -10.36
N ASN A 225 5.08 -13.62 -11.63
CA ASN A 225 6.07 -13.30 -12.67
C ASN A 225 6.28 -11.79 -12.80
N LEU A 226 7.53 -11.39 -13.02
CA LEU A 226 8.00 -10.01 -13.10
C LEU A 226 7.83 -9.20 -11.80
N ALA A 227 7.59 -9.85 -10.66
CA ALA A 227 7.41 -9.17 -9.37
C ALA A 227 8.67 -8.43 -8.90
N ASP A 228 9.84 -9.01 -9.17
CA ASP A 228 11.16 -8.48 -8.81
C ASP A 228 12.23 -9.11 -9.72
N ALA A 229 13.49 -8.70 -9.53
CA ALA A 229 14.63 -9.18 -10.31
C ALA A 229 14.81 -10.71 -10.29
N ASN A 230 14.50 -11.38 -9.18
CA ASN A 230 14.65 -12.84 -9.07
C ASN A 230 13.50 -13.58 -9.75
N ARG A 231 12.35 -12.94 -9.90
CA ARG A 231 11.13 -13.50 -10.53
C ARG A 231 10.84 -12.89 -11.90
N ASP A 232 11.80 -12.19 -12.48
CA ASP A 232 11.72 -11.64 -13.82
C ASP A 232 12.16 -12.68 -14.85
N SER A 233 11.21 -13.27 -15.58
CA SER A 233 11.47 -14.24 -16.64
C SER A 233 12.33 -13.71 -17.80
N ARG A 234 12.41 -12.39 -17.99
CA ARG A 234 13.25 -11.77 -19.03
C ARG A 234 14.74 -11.93 -18.70
N ASN A 235 15.05 -12.01 -17.41
CA ASN A 235 16.41 -11.98 -16.88
C ASN A 235 16.81 -13.28 -16.17
N ASN A 236 15.85 -14.03 -15.62
CA ASN A 236 16.08 -15.30 -14.93
C ASN A 236 15.68 -16.50 -15.81
N LYS A 237 16.67 -17.17 -16.41
CA LYS A 237 16.46 -18.39 -17.22
C LYS A 237 15.97 -19.59 -16.43
N ASN A 238 16.21 -19.61 -15.12
CA ASN A 238 15.75 -20.66 -14.23
C ASN A 238 14.32 -20.41 -13.73
N TRP A 239 13.77 -19.22 -14.00
CA TRP A 239 12.38 -18.92 -13.74
C TRP A 239 11.51 -19.58 -14.82
N VAL A 240 10.86 -20.69 -14.49
CA VAL A 240 10.22 -21.60 -15.45
C VAL A 240 8.72 -21.73 -15.23
N GLU A 241 7.99 -22.01 -16.31
CA GLU A 241 6.54 -22.24 -16.31
C GLU A 241 6.18 -23.61 -16.86
N CYS A 242 5.14 -24.23 -16.29
CA CYS A 242 4.52 -25.40 -16.89
C CYS A 242 3.50 -24.99 -17.94
N LYS A 243 3.61 -25.54 -19.14
CA LYS A 243 2.55 -25.44 -20.16
C LYS A 243 2.04 -26.83 -20.52
N LYS A 244 0.78 -26.85 -20.96
CA LYS A 244 0.06 -28.04 -21.42
C LYS A 244 -0.22 -29.05 -20.31
N ASP A 245 -1.11 -29.98 -20.61
CA ASP A 245 -1.41 -31.11 -19.74
C ASP A 245 -0.13 -31.90 -19.42
N GLY A 246 0.03 -32.30 -18.16
CA GLY A 246 1.21 -33.02 -17.68
C GLY A 246 2.38 -32.13 -17.27
N CYS A 247 2.21 -30.80 -17.21
CA CYS A 247 3.21 -29.85 -16.69
C CYS A 247 4.55 -29.92 -17.46
N LYS A 248 4.50 -29.83 -18.79
CA LYS A 248 5.73 -29.73 -19.57
C LYS A 248 6.41 -28.40 -19.23
N VAL A 249 7.62 -28.46 -18.70
CA VAL A 249 8.37 -27.30 -18.22
C VAL A 249 8.98 -26.53 -19.39
N PHE A 250 8.84 -25.20 -19.38
CA PHE A 250 9.42 -24.27 -20.34
C PHE A 250 10.24 -23.21 -19.59
N GLY A 251 11.42 -22.90 -20.11
CA GLY A 251 12.35 -21.92 -19.55
C GLY A 251 12.96 -21.02 -20.64
N PRO A 252 13.03 -19.70 -20.43
CA PRO A 252 12.38 -18.97 -19.32
C PRO A 252 10.84 -19.02 -19.44
N ALA A 253 10.16 -18.69 -18.34
CA ALA A 253 8.72 -18.48 -18.32
C ALA A 253 8.31 -17.36 -19.29
N SER A 254 7.01 -17.26 -19.57
CA SER A 254 6.46 -16.23 -20.43
C SER A 254 6.77 -14.85 -19.88
N ILE A 255 6.82 -13.84 -20.74
CA ILE A 255 7.18 -12.46 -20.37
C ILE A 255 5.96 -11.62 -19.93
N ARG A 256 4.85 -12.28 -19.54
CA ARG A 256 3.65 -11.59 -19.04
C ARG A 256 3.71 -11.46 -17.53
N ALA A 257 3.33 -10.31 -16.98
CA ALA A 257 3.25 -10.14 -15.53
C ALA A 257 2.29 -11.16 -14.89
N GLY A 258 2.56 -11.59 -13.66
CA GLY A 258 1.68 -12.50 -12.94
C GLY A 258 0.32 -11.87 -12.58
N THR A 259 -0.69 -12.68 -12.27
CA THR A 259 -2.05 -12.20 -11.92
C THR A 259 -2.05 -11.24 -10.76
N PHE A 260 -1.26 -11.50 -9.71
CA PHE A 260 -1.21 -10.62 -8.55
C PHE A 260 -0.60 -9.27 -8.90
N ILE A 261 0.43 -9.27 -9.76
CA ILE A 261 1.08 -8.05 -10.22
C ILE A 261 0.13 -7.20 -11.07
N GLN A 262 -0.59 -7.83 -12.00
CA GLN A 262 -1.65 -7.16 -12.78
C GLN A 262 -2.81 -6.68 -11.90
N TYR A 263 -3.19 -7.45 -10.88
CA TYR A 263 -4.29 -7.11 -9.98
C TYR A 263 -3.99 -5.83 -9.19
N LYS A 264 -2.80 -5.76 -8.59
CA LYS A 264 -2.34 -4.57 -7.88
C LYS A 264 -2.18 -3.38 -8.83
N ALA A 265 -1.68 -3.59 -10.06
CA ALA A 265 -1.58 -2.55 -11.08
C ALA A 265 -2.92 -1.91 -11.47
N LEU A 266 -4.02 -2.66 -11.37
CA LEU A 266 -5.40 -2.20 -11.61
C LEU A 266 -6.08 -1.63 -10.34
N GLY A 267 -5.33 -1.43 -9.25
CA GLY A 267 -5.86 -0.92 -7.98
C GLY A 267 -6.57 -1.99 -7.13
N GLY A 268 -6.33 -3.27 -7.40
CA GLY A 268 -6.89 -4.36 -6.61
C GLY A 268 -6.33 -4.42 -5.18
N GLY A 269 -7.23 -4.59 -4.21
CA GLY A 269 -6.88 -4.95 -2.84
C GLY A 269 -6.62 -3.79 -1.88
N GLY A 270 -7.00 -2.56 -2.23
CA GLY A 270 -6.69 -1.39 -1.40
C GLY A 270 -5.17 -1.24 -1.18
N SER A 271 -4.79 -0.22 -0.41
CA SER A 271 -3.37 0.08 -0.16
C SER A 271 -2.65 -1.10 0.52
N PHE A 272 -1.40 -1.35 0.11
CA PHE A 272 -0.50 -2.38 0.65
C PHE A 272 -0.54 -2.40 2.18
N THR A 273 -1.12 -3.45 2.76
CA THR A 273 -0.69 -3.89 4.09
C THR A 273 0.13 -5.15 3.89
N THR A 274 1.42 -5.01 4.17
CA THR A 274 2.38 -6.09 4.38
C THR A 274 1.79 -7.09 5.38
N SER A 275 1.18 -8.14 4.88
CA SER A 275 0.82 -9.31 5.68
C SER A 275 1.53 -10.51 5.10
N GLY A 276 2.83 -10.56 5.38
CA GLY A 276 3.68 -11.69 5.08
C GLY A 276 4.91 -11.77 5.98
N ILE A 277 4.84 -11.24 7.20
CA ILE A 277 5.64 -11.61 8.39
C ILE A 277 4.95 -11.01 9.63
N SER A 278 4.59 -11.87 10.57
CA SER A 278 4.20 -11.48 11.92
C SER A 278 5.43 -11.00 12.68
N CYS A 279 5.52 -9.70 12.92
CA CYS A 279 6.15 -9.18 14.14
C CYS A 279 5.01 -8.63 14.99
N SER A 280 4.86 -9.21 16.17
CA SER A 280 3.81 -8.97 17.16
C SER A 280 3.47 -7.49 17.38
N GLY A 281 2.15 -7.19 17.36
CA GLY A 281 1.55 -6.13 18.16
C GLY A 281 1.16 -4.84 17.44
N SER A 282 0.18 -4.89 16.53
CA SER A 282 -0.78 -3.79 16.26
C SER A 282 -1.81 -4.26 15.22
N SER A 283 -3.07 -3.92 15.42
CA SER A 283 -4.21 -4.35 14.58
C SER A 283 -4.05 -3.90 13.12
N PRO A 284 -4.59 -4.64 12.13
CA PRO A 284 -4.57 -4.22 10.74
C PRO A 284 -5.41 -2.94 10.55
N ILE A 285 -4.81 -1.93 9.93
CA ILE A 285 -5.47 -0.68 9.52
C ILE A 285 -6.46 -1.03 8.40
N GLY A 286 -7.76 -0.83 8.64
CA GLY A 286 -8.83 -1.25 7.72
C GLY A 286 -8.89 -0.40 6.45
N THR A 287 -9.00 -1.04 5.29
CA THR A 287 -9.27 -0.36 4.00
C THR A 287 -10.68 0.24 4.00
N SER A 288 -10.78 1.53 3.68
CA SER A 288 -11.99 2.35 3.65
C SER A 288 -12.82 2.19 2.37
N GLY A 289 -12.23 1.64 1.30
CA GLY A 289 -12.84 1.54 -0.03
C GLY A 289 -12.81 2.86 -0.83
N ASN A 290 -12.17 3.90 -0.29
CA ASN A 290 -11.96 5.19 -0.94
C ASN A 290 -10.44 5.43 -1.08
N LEU A 291 -9.97 5.70 -2.31
CA LEU A 291 -8.54 5.81 -2.61
C LEU A 291 -7.83 6.91 -1.81
N ILE A 292 -8.49 8.03 -1.53
CA ILE A 292 -7.92 9.14 -0.75
C ILE A 292 -7.73 8.71 0.70
N SER A 293 -8.77 8.16 1.33
CA SER A 293 -8.66 7.63 2.70
C SER A 293 -7.68 6.47 2.81
N ASP A 294 -7.67 5.54 1.86
CA ASP A 294 -6.76 4.39 1.87
C ASP A 294 -5.30 4.83 1.72
N THR A 295 -5.06 5.86 0.92
CA THR A 295 -3.74 6.46 0.79
C THR A 295 -3.35 7.20 2.07
N ALA A 296 -4.26 7.99 2.66
CA ALA A 296 -4.01 8.68 3.92
C ALA A 296 -3.68 7.70 5.06
N LEU A 297 -4.39 6.58 5.15
CA LEU A 297 -4.13 5.50 6.11
C LEU A 297 -2.76 4.85 5.90
N LYS A 298 -2.28 4.76 4.65
CA LYS A 298 -0.93 4.28 4.31
C LYS A 298 0.16 5.23 4.79
N LEU A 299 -0.06 6.53 4.60
CA LEU A 299 0.93 7.56 4.93
C LEU A 299 0.92 7.92 6.44
N ALA A 300 -0.08 7.50 7.20
CA ALA A 300 -0.24 7.84 8.62
C ALA A 300 0.11 6.69 9.56
N TRP A 301 0.54 7.03 10.78
CA TRP A 301 0.54 6.08 11.88
C TRP A 301 -0.88 5.73 12.33
N PRO A 302 -1.15 4.47 12.71
CA PRO A 302 -2.44 4.07 13.23
C PRO A 302 -2.74 4.75 14.57
N TYR A 303 -4.01 4.71 14.96
CA TYR A 303 -4.54 5.36 16.16
C TYR A 303 -3.69 5.06 17.41
N GLU A 304 -3.31 3.80 17.62
CA GLU A 304 -2.52 3.35 18.76
C GLU A 304 -1.03 3.77 18.74
N LYS A 305 -0.51 4.27 17.61
CA LYS A 305 0.89 4.69 17.45
C LYS A 305 1.07 6.21 17.39
N HIS A 306 0.22 6.97 18.08
CA HIS A 306 0.35 8.43 18.17
C HIS A 306 1.75 8.89 18.64
N GLN A 307 2.43 8.09 19.48
CA GLN A 307 3.78 8.39 19.96
C GLN A 307 4.84 8.43 18.86
N GLU A 308 4.73 7.58 17.83
CA GLU A 308 5.63 7.63 16.67
C GLU A 308 5.44 8.94 15.90
N ALA A 309 4.18 9.39 15.83
CA ALA A 309 3.87 10.66 15.20
C ALA A 309 4.45 11.84 16.00
N LEU A 310 4.28 11.85 17.34
CA LEU A 310 4.89 12.85 18.23
C LEU A 310 6.43 12.85 18.18
N ALA A 311 7.04 11.67 18.01
CA ALA A 311 8.47 11.50 17.81
C ALA A 311 8.95 11.91 16.41
N LYS A 312 8.01 12.34 15.54
CA LYS A 312 8.27 12.81 14.17
C LYS A 312 8.85 11.72 13.27
N HIS A 313 8.61 10.45 13.59
CA HIS A 313 9.02 9.35 12.76
C HIS A 313 8.11 9.28 11.53
N LEU A 314 8.69 9.30 10.34
CA LEU A 314 7.96 9.06 9.10
C LEU A 314 7.63 7.57 8.97
N THR A 315 6.43 7.23 8.49
CA THR A 315 6.23 5.90 7.91
C THR A 315 7.05 5.78 6.63
N ASP A 316 7.46 4.57 6.25
CA ASP A 316 8.25 4.35 5.04
C ASP A 316 7.52 4.85 3.78
N ASP A 317 6.21 4.64 3.72
CA ASP A 317 5.35 5.12 2.64
C ASP A 317 5.25 6.64 2.60
N TYR A 318 5.17 7.31 3.77
CA TYR A 318 5.15 8.76 3.79
C TYR A 318 6.50 9.36 3.40
N LYS A 319 7.61 8.73 3.81
CA LYS A 319 8.96 9.11 3.35
C LYS A 319 9.08 8.99 1.83
N LEU A 320 8.56 7.93 1.24
CA LEU A 320 8.55 7.73 -0.22
C LEU A 320 7.69 8.78 -0.93
N ALA A 321 6.49 9.08 -0.42
CA ALA A 321 5.61 10.11 -0.97
C ALA A 321 6.27 11.51 -0.97
N LEU A 322 6.95 11.86 0.13
CA LEU A 322 7.71 13.12 0.23
C LEU A 322 8.86 13.16 -0.79
N GLN A 323 9.59 12.06 -0.97
CA GLN A 323 10.67 11.97 -1.97
C GLN A 323 10.16 12.13 -3.41
N GLN A 324 9.03 11.50 -3.75
CA GLN A 324 8.41 11.63 -5.09
C GLN A 324 7.95 13.05 -5.39
N ASN A 325 7.52 13.79 -4.37
CA ASN A 325 7.16 15.20 -4.48
C ASN A 325 8.36 16.16 -4.45
N GLY A 326 9.59 15.65 -4.58
CA GLY A 326 10.81 16.47 -4.57
C GLY A 326 11.19 17.03 -3.19
N MET A 327 10.54 16.58 -2.11
CA MET A 327 10.80 17.00 -0.73
C MET A 327 11.82 16.06 -0.07
N THR A 328 13.05 16.06 -0.59
CA THR A 328 14.13 15.17 -0.13
C THR A 328 14.82 15.60 1.16
N HIS A 329 14.47 16.77 1.71
CA HIS A 329 15.12 17.40 2.88
C HIS A 329 14.26 17.44 4.15
N VAL A 330 13.12 16.75 4.18
CA VAL A 330 12.17 16.77 5.30
C VAL A 330 12.43 15.61 6.26
N TYR A 331 13.45 15.74 7.11
CA TYR A 331 13.68 14.78 8.21
C TYR A 331 12.84 15.19 9.43
N GLY A 332 11.77 14.45 9.71
CA GLY A 332 10.87 14.71 10.84
C GLY A 332 9.44 15.13 10.47
N GLY A 333 8.98 14.87 9.25
CA GLY A 333 7.61 15.14 8.83
C GLY A 333 7.32 16.58 8.36
N ALA A 334 6.15 16.78 7.76
CA ALA A 334 5.68 18.04 7.20
C ALA A 334 4.34 18.54 7.79
N SER A 335 3.93 19.75 7.44
CA SER A 335 2.67 20.32 7.91
C SER A 335 1.44 19.59 7.34
N CYS A 336 0.27 19.80 7.95
CA CYS A 336 -0.99 19.15 7.57
C CYS A 336 -1.34 19.25 6.07
N ASP A 337 -1.05 20.39 5.45
CA ASP A 337 -1.26 20.65 4.04
C ASP A 337 -0.34 19.80 3.16
N VAL A 338 0.90 19.58 3.59
CA VAL A 338 1.85 18.74 2.86
C VAL A 338 1.51 17.27 3.02
N PHE A 339 1.01 16.86 4.18
CA PHE A 339 0.47 15.52 4.35
C PHE A 339 -0.69 15.27 3.40
N VAL A 340 -1.69 16.16 3.36
CA VAL A 340 -2.84 16.03 2.43
C VAL A 340 -2.39 16.13 0.97
N GLY A 341 -1.48 17.04 0.63
CA GLY A 341 -0.92 17.14 -0.71
C GLY A 341 -0.19 15.86 -1.13
N SER A 342 0.62 15.29 -0.24
CA SER A 342 1.27 13.99 -0.44
C SER A 342 0.25 12.88 -0.65
N VAL A 343 -0.90 12.89 0.04
CA VAL A 343 -1.96 11.91 -0.23
C VAL A 343 -2.52 12.08 -1.65
N MET A 344 -2.78 13.31 -2.09
CA MET A 344 -3.38 13.59 -3.39
C MET A 344 -2.42 13.30 -4.56
N THR A 345 -1.13 13.61 -4.42
CA THR A 345 -0.13 13.32 -5.44
C THR A 345 0.24 11.84 -5.46
N TYR A 346 0.45 11.22 -4.29
CA TYR A 346 0.85 9.82 -4.17
C TYR A 346 -0.27 8.85 -4.58
N SER A 347 -1.54 9.24 -4.41
CA SER A 347 -2.67 8.49 -4.96
C SER A 347 -2.82 8.62 -6.49
N GLY A 348 -2.16 9.61 -7.10
CA GLY A 348 -2.28 9.93 -8.52
C GLY A 348 -3.60 10.60 -8.93
N LEU A 349 -4.46 10.98 -7.98
CA LEU A 349 -5.75 11.63 -8.26
C LEU A 349 -5.61 13.11 -8.62
N ASP A 350 -4.65 13.81 -8.00
CA ASP A 350 -4.33 15.19 -8.32
C ASP A 350 -2.80 15.39 -8.27
N PRO A 351 -2.07 14.95 -9.31
CA PRO A 351 -0.61 15.06 -9.37
C PRO A 351 -0.11 16.50 -9.32
N GLU A 352 -0.95 17.46 -9.74
CA GLU A 352 -0.64 18.89 -9.74
C GLU A 352 -0.90 19.57 -8.39
N PHE A 353 -1.43 18.84 -7.39
CA PHE A 353 -1.79 19.42 -6.09
C PHE A 353 -0.63 20.19 -5.44
N ASP A 354 0.60 19.72 -5.62
CA ASP A 354 1.81 20.35 -5.09
C ASP A 354 2.78 20.90 -6.17
N GLU A 355 2.61 20.55 -7.44
CA GLU A 355 3.57 20.86 -8.53
C GLU A 355 3.74 22.37 -8.80
N LYS A 356 2.70 23.17 -8.57
CA LYS A 356 2.74 24.63 -8.75
C LYS A 356 3.17 25.41 -7.50
N HIS A 357 3.44 24.74 -6.38
CA HIS A 357 3.40 25.38 -5.06
C HIS A 357 4.75 25.51 -4.33
N GLY A 358 5.87 25.18 -5.00
CA GLY A 358 7.19 25.68 -4.63
C GLY A 358 7.63 25.38 -3.18
N ASN A 359 7.52 24.12 -2.76
CA ASN A 359 8.01 23.59 -1.48
C ASN A 359 7.32 24.15 -0.21
N CYS A 360 6.25 23.46 0.22
CA CYS A 360 5.72 23.38 1.59
C CYS A 360 5.05 24.60 2.25
N CYS A 361 4.01 24.27 3.02
CA CYS A 361 3.68 24.84 4.33
C CYS A 361 2.94 26.20 4.36
N GLN A 362 1.73 26.35 3.79
CA GLN A 362 1.00 27.65 3.85
C GLN A 362 -0.53 27.56 3.80
N ILE A 363 -1.18 26.65 4.53
CA ILE A 363 -2.65 26.68 4.63
C ILE A 363 -3.17 28.01 5.25
N SER A 364 -3.66 28.89 4.38
CA SER A 364 -4.17 30.23 4.67
C SER A 364 -5.17 30.63 3.58
N GLY A 365 -5.98 31.67 3.79
CA GLY A 365 -6.99 32.10 2.79
C GLY A 365 -6.41 32.51 1.43
N SER A 366 -5.13 32.88 1.38
CA SER A 366 -4.37 33.16 0.15
C SER A 366 -3.36 32.07 -0.21
N GLY A 367 -3.30 31.01 0.59
CA GLY A 367 -2.30 29.96 0.52
C GLY A 367 -2.53 29.01 -0.65
N PRO A 368 -1.47 28.38 -1.17
CA PRO A 368 -1.59 27.58 -2.39
C PRO A 368 -2.56 26.39 -2.30
N PRO A 369 -2.55 25.54 -1.24
CA PRO A 369 -3.52 24.45 -1.12
C PRO A 369 -4.98 24.92 -1.07
N TYR A 370 -5.24 26.04 -0.39
CA TYR A 370 -6.58 26.65 -0.34
C TYR A 370 -7.02 27.13 -1.72
N GLN A 371 -6.14 27.85 -2.43
CA GLN A 371 -6.43 28.39 -3.75
C GLN A 371 -6.61 27.28 -4.78
N HIS A 372 -5.83 26.19 -4.70
CA HIS A 372 -5.94 25.03 -5.58
C HIS A 372 -7.31 24.37 -5.45
N ILE A 373 -7.71 23.99 -4.23
CA ILE A 373 -9.02 23.36 -3.98
C ILE A 373 -10.17 24.28 -4.39
N HIS A 374 -10.10 25.58 -4.09
CA HIS A 374 -11.19 26.52 -4.39
C HIS A 374 -11.35 26.87 -5.87
N LYS A 375 -10.26 26.78 -6.66
CA LYS A 375 -10.27 27.15 -8.08
C LYS A 375 -10.31 25.96 -9.02
N SER A 376 -10.00 24.77 -8.52
CA SER A 376 -9.99 23.54 -9.32
C SER A 376 -11.41 22.99 -9.47
N SER A 377 -11.73 22.56 -10.70
CA SER A 377 -12.96 21.82 -10.99
C SER A 377 -12.97 20.40 -10.42
N LEU A 378 -11.83 19.92 -9.91
CA LEU A 378 -11.67 18.60 -9.31
C LEU A 378 -12.34 18.49 -7.93
N TYR A 379 -12.69 19.60 -7.29
CA TYR A 379 -13.26 19.62 -5.95
C TYR A 379 -14.61 20.32 -5.92
N GLU A 380 -15.53 19.76 -5.13
CA GLU A 380 -16.83 20.34 -4.84
C GLU A 380 -16.98 20.55 -3.33
N ARG A 381 -17.49 21.71 -2.92
CA ARG A 381 -17.76 21.98 -1.52
C ARG A 381 -18.99 21.19 -1.09
N VAL A 382 -18.84 20.36 -0.05
CA VAL A 382 -19.97 19.66 0.58
C VAL A 382 -20.87 20.71 1.26
N PRO A 383 -22.21 20.67 1.07
CA PRO A 383 -23.11 21.73 1.49
C PRO A 383 -23.44 21.66 3.00
N VAL A 384 -22.40 21.75 3.85
CA VAL A 384 -22.50 21.80 5.31
C VAL A 384 -22.01 23.15 5.84
N ASP A 385 -22.57 23.60 6.96
CA ASP A 385 -22.05 24.78 7.67
C ASP A 385 -20.62 24.52 8.15
N ILE A 386 -19.77 25.55 8.20
CA ILE A 386 -18.40 25.38 8.66
C ILE A 386 -18.33 24.85 10.11
N ASN A 387 -19.33 25.13 10.94
CA ASN A 387 -19.41 24.62 12.31
C ASN A 387 -20.11 23.27 12.41
N PHE A 388 -20.42 22.59 11.31
CA PHE A 388 -21.14 21.31 11.30
C PHE A 388 -20.47 20.27 12.21
N LEU A 389 -19.14 20.14 12.14
CA LEU A 389 -18.37 19.24 12.98
C LEU A 389 -18.09 19.81 14.39
N ARG A 390 -18.62 20.97 14.79
CA ARG A 390 -18.58 21.37 16.21
C ARG A 390 -19.59 20.58 17.06
N ASP A 391 -20.66 20.05 16.44
CA ASP A 391 -21.59 19.14 17.10
C ASP A 391 -21.10 17.68 16.94
N VAL A 392 -20.82 17.03 18.06
CA VAL A 392 -20.36 15.63 18.12
C VAL A 392 -21.38 14.68 17.48
N LYS A 393 -22.66 15.02 17.47
CA LYS A 393 -23.71 14.21 16.82
C LYS A 393 -23.51 14.07 15.31
N ASN A 394 -22.81 15.02 14.71
CA ASN A 394 -22.59 15.08 13.27
C ASN A 394 -21.35 14.29 12.82
N TYR A 395 -20.56 13.72 13.73
CA TYR A 395 -19.31 13.03 13.38
C TYR A 395 -19.52 11.82 12.47
N ASN A 396 -20.68 11.18 12.59
CA ASN A 396 -21.05 10.01 11.80
C ASN A 396 -22.13 10.33 10.74
N ASP A 397 -22.43 11.60 10.48
CA ASP A 397 -23.43 11.98 9.48
C ASP A 397 -22.98 11.51 8.08
N PRO A 398 -23.84 10.83 7.29
CA PRO A 398 -23.49 10.31 5.98
C PRO A 398 -23.19 11.40 4.92
N ILE A 399 -23.50 12.67 5.21
CA ILE A 399 -23.18 13.78 4.30
C ILE A 399 -21.66 13.94 4.12
N ILE A 400 -20.87 13.64 5.17
CA ILE A 400 -19.41 13.59 5.12
C ILE A 400 -18.97 12.16 4.86
N GLN A 401 -18.16 11.98 3.82
CA GLN A 401 -17.76 10.69 3.28
C GLN A 401 -16.26 10.47 3.40
N ASN A 402 -15.84 9.21 3.34
CA ASN A 402 -14.42 8.85 3.29
C ASN A 402 -13.75 9.58 2.12
N GLY A 403 -12.61 10.20 2.39
CA GLY A 403 -11.82 10.94 1.41
C GLY A 403 -12.18 12.41 1.30
N ASP A 404 -13.24 12.88 1.98
CA ASP A 404 -13.52 14.31 2.08
C ASP A 404 -12.35 15.02 2.79
N ILE A 405 -11.91 16.13 2.19
CA ILE A 405 -10.84 16.98 2.71
C ILE A 405 -11.48 18.04 3.59
N LEU A 406 -11.14 18.02 4.87
CA LEU A 406 -11.52 19.05 5.81
C LEU A 406 -10.45 20.12 5.82
N MET A 407 -10.84 21.37 5.64
CA MET A 407 -9.93 22.50 5.61
C MET A 407 -10.49 23.65 6.43
N TYR A 408 -9.63 24.30 7.22
CA TYR A 408 -9.96 25.63 7.72
C TYR A 408 -8.73 26.52 7.64
N THR A 409 -8.95 27.80 7.39
CA THR A 409 -7.91 28.81 7.40
C THR A 409 -7.90 29.53 8.74
N SER A 410 -6.77 30.12 9.12
CA SER A 410 -6.63 30.77 10.43
C SER A 410 -7.78 31.74 10.72
N SER A 411 -8.36 31.65 11.91
CA SER A 411 -9.40 32.56 12.41
C SER A 411 -8.95 33.26 13.69
N SER A 412 -9.76 34.19 14.21
CA SER A 412 -9.52 34.82 15.52
C SER A 412 -9.44 33.78 16.66
N GLU A 413 -10.13 32.66 16.52
CA GLU A 413 -10.12 31.54 17.48
C GLU A 413 -8.95 30.57 17.25
N PHE A 414 -8.46 30.43 16.02
CA PHE A 414 -7.43 29.46 15.65
C PHE A 414 -6.32 30.09 14.81
N ARG A 415 -5.15 30.31 15.43
CA ARG A 415 -4.03 31.07 14.87
C ARG A 415 -3.32 30.43 13.67
N SER A 416 -3.62 29.19 13.32
CA SER A 416 -3.04 28.47 12.17
C SER A 416 -4.09 27.64 11.47
N GLY A 417 -4.12 27.70 10.14
CA GLY A 417 -4.97 26.82 9.32
C GLY A 417 -4.62 25.35 9.50
N HIS A 418 -5.52 24.48 9.07
CA HIS A 418 -5.35 23.04 9.14
C HIS A 418 -6.05 22.33 7.98
N MET A 419 -5.52 21.15 7.64
CA MET A 419 -6.12 20.24 6.69
C MET A 419 -6.12 18.81 7.25
N ALA A 420 -7.18 18.07 6.99
CA ALA A 420 -7.32 16.67 7.39
C ALA A 420 -8.13 15.90 6.35
N ILE A 421 -8.01 14.58 6.35
CA ILE A 421 -8.84 13.69 5.54
C ILE A 421 -9.81 12.96 6.45
N PHE A 422 -11.09 12.96 6.08
CA PHE A 422 -12.11 12.19 6.78
C PHE A 422 -11.95 10.70 6.51
N TYR A 423 -12.07 9.89 7.56
CA TYR A 423 -12.10 8.44 7.46
C TYR A 423 -13.14 7.87 8.42
N ARG A 424 -13.90 6.89 7.94
CA ARG A 424 -14.86 6.11 8.72
C ARG A 424 -14.52 4.63 8.56
N GLU A 425 -14.30 3.98 9.69
CA GLU A 425 -14.12 2.54 9.78
C GLU A 425 -15.40 1.79 9.38
N GLN A 426 -15.27 0.50 9.07
CA GLN A 426 -16.42 -0.36 8.74
C GLN A 426 -17.44 -0.49 9.88
N ASN A 427 -16.99 -0.35 11.13
CA ASN A 427 -17.87 -0.33 12.31
C ASN A 427 -18.63 1.00 12.48
N GLY A 428 -18.40 1.98 11.60
CA GLY A 428 -19.04 3.29 11.62
C GLY A 428 -18.32 4.35 12.45
N THR A 429 -17.19 4.04 13.11
CA THR A 429 -16.39 5.02 13.86
C THR A 429 -15.71 6.01 12.92
N ALA A 430 -15.89 7.31 13.17
CA ALA A 430 -15.25 8.38 12.39
C ALA A 430 -13.92 8.84 12.99
N HIS A 431 -13.01 9.23 12.09
CA HIS A 431 -11.64 9.66 12.34
C HIS A 431 -11.23 10.81 11.42
N LEU A 432 -10.19 11.53 11.83
CA LEU A 432 -9.47 12.48 10.99
C LEU A 432 -8.02 12.03 10.85
N ILE A 433 -7.53 12.00 9.62
CA ILE A 433 -6.14 11.64 9.31
C ILE A 433 -5.40 12.92 8.92
N HIS A 434 -4.41 13.31 9.72
CA HIS A 434 -3.67 14.56 9.49
C HIS A 434 -2.30 14.57 10.16
N ALA A 435 -1.41 15.45 9.70
CA ALA A 435 -0.19 15.83 10.42
C ALA A 435 -0.44 17.12 11.22
N SER A 436 -0.29 17.10 12.56
CA SER A 436 -0.46 18.32 13.37
C SER A 436 0.84 19.12 13.51
N LYS A 437 0.75 20.36 13.99
CA LYS A 437 1.94 21.21 14.26
C LYS A 437 2.91 20.59 15.28
N GLY A 438 2.41 19.73 16.18
CA GLY A 438 3.22 19.02 17.18
C GLY A 438 3.79 17.69 16.65
N ASP A 439 2.98 16.95 15.89
CA ASP A 439 3.32 15.61 15.40
C ASP A 439 4.17 15.66 14.12
N ARG A 440 3.94 16.64 13.24
CA ARG A 440 4.57 16.77 11.90
C ARG A 440 4.44 15.55 10.98
N THR A 441 3.89 14.44 11.42
CA THR A 441 3.69 13.23 10.63
C THR A 441 2.22 12.81 10.73
N GLY A 442 1.72 12.13 9.70
CA GLY A 442 0.33 11.72 9.63
C GLY A 442 -0.03 10.77 10.78
N TRP A 443 -1.18 11.00 11.40
CA TRP A 443 -1.74 10.09 12.40
C TRP A 443 -3.26 10.00 12.26
N VAL A 444 -3.81 8.81 12.48
CA VAL A 444 -5.26 8.57 12.55
C VAL A 444 -5.76 9.00 13.93
N GLY A 445 -6.45 10.13 14.01
CA GLY A 445 -6.97 10.69 15.26
C GLY A 445 -8.50 10.65 15.36
N ASN A 446 -9.00 10.97 16.56
CA ASN A 446 -10.43 11.20 16.76
C ASN A 446 -10.90 12.43 15.99
N VAL A 447 -12.16 12.42 15.55
CA VAL A 447 -12.82 13.65 15.08
C VAL A 447 -12.91 14.66 16.23
N TYR A 448 -12.65 15.93 15.92
CA TYR A 448 -12.75 17.02 16.87
C TYR A 448 -13.43 18.23 16.24
N GLY A 449 -14.07 19.05 17.07
CA GLY A 449 -14.86 20.18 16.61
C GLY A 449 -14.05 21.42 16.26
N ARG A 450 -14.04 21.78 14.97
CA ARG A 450 -13.47 23.01 14.42
C ARG A 450 -14.30 23.53 13.24
N PRO A 451 -14.13 24.81 12.83
CA PRO A 451 -14.87 25.40 11.73
C PRO A 451 -14.33 24.93 10.37
N PHE A 452 -14.53 23.65 10.04
CA PHE A 452 -14.05 23.05 8.80
C PHE A 452 -15.00 23.35 7.63
N GLU A 453 -14.43 23.85 6.53
CA GLU A 453 -14.99 23.59 5.22
C GLU A 453 -14.70 22.14 4.82
N VAL A 454 -15.68 21.49 4.18
CA VAL A 454 -15.56 20.11 3.72
C VAL A 454 -15.59 20.10 2.21
N TRP A 455 -14.56 19.53 1.60
CA TRP A 455 -14.33 19.50 0.16
C TRP A 455 -14.23 18.07 -0.33
N ARG A 456 -14.99 17.73 -1.37
CA ARG A 456 -15.02 16.40 -1.97
C ARG A 456 -14.30 16.42 -3.30
N TYR A 457 -13.38 15.50 -3.50
CA TYR A 457 -12.81 15.26 -4.82
C TYR A 457 -13.85 14.58 -5.72
N VAL A 458 -14.19 15.22 -6.83
CA VAL A 458 -15.20 14.78 -7.81
C VAL A 458 -14.60 14.45 -9.18
N GLY A 459 -13.29 14.65 -9.38
CA GLY A 459 -12.62 14.46 -10.67
C GLY A 459 -13.03 15.50 -11.71
N ASP A 460 -12.68 15.27 -12.98
CA ASP A 460 -13.09 16.17 -14.08
C ASP A 460 -14.60 16.03 -14.35
N LYS A 461 -15.42 16.93 -13.80
CA LYS A 461 -16.77 17.16 -14.35
C LYS A 461 -16.60 17.84 -15.72
N PRO A 462 -17.31 17.39 -16.78
CA PRO A 462 -17.36 18.16 -18.03
C PRO A 462 -17.91 19.54 -17.71
N VAL A 463 -17.11 20.56 -17.97
CA VAL A 463 -17.51 21.95 -17.78
C VAL A 463 -18.68 22.19 -18.74
N ASN A 464 -19.87 22.44 -18.21
CA ASN A 464 -20.93 23.12 -18.97
C ASN A 464 -20.50 24.57 -19.16
N THR A 465 -19.51 24.79 -20.02
CA THR A 465 -19.20 26.09 -20.61
C THR A 465 -19.74 26.05 -22.02
N THR A 466 -20.88 26.69 -22.22
CA THR A 466 -21.16 27.38 -23.47
C THR A 466 -20.03 28.36 -23.73
N GLU A 467 -18.98 27.91 -24.38
CA GLU A 467 -18.11 28.68 -25.28
C GLU A 467 -17.13 27.72 -25.97
N ASP A 468 -17.29 27.61 -27.30
CA ASP A 468 -16.46 26.83 -28.20
C ASP A 468 -14.98 27.22 -28.09
N LYS A 469 -14.17 26.40 -27.42
CA LYS A 469 -12.74 26.23 -27.76
C LYS A 469 -12.34 24.77 -27.59
N THR A 470 -12.02 24.14 -28.71
CA THR A 470 -11.36 22.83 -28.83
C THR A 470 -10.14 22.72 -27.92
N ILE A 471 -10.21 21.85 -26.91
CA ILE A 471 -9.05 21.36 -26.15
C ILE A 471 -8.94 19.86 -26.41
N LYS A 472 -7.73 19.41 -26.76
CA LYS A 472 -7.39 17.99 -26.97
C LYS A 472 -7.47 17.22 -25.65
N PRO A 473 -7.92 15.95 -25.65
CA PRO A 473 -7.95 15.12 -24.45
C PRO A 473 -6.54 14.72 -24.02
N ASP A 474 -6.18 15.00 -22.76
CA ASP A 474 -5.01 14.45 -22.08
C ASP A 474 -5.40 13.14 -21.38
N ASN A 475 -4.78 12.03 -21.80
CA ASN A 475 -5.20 10.66 -21.51
C ASN A 475 -4.62 10.05 -20.20
N ASN A 476 -4.35 10.84 -19.15
CA ASN A 476 -3.56 10.37 -17.99
C ASN A 476 -4.15 10.61 -16.59
N LYS A 477 -5.47 10.80 -16.43
CA LYS A 477 -6.09 11.02 -15.11
C LYS A 477 -6.98 9.87 -14.66
N SER A 478 -6.71 9.34 -13.45
CA SER A 478 -7.51 8.33 -12.76
C SER A 478 -8.80 8.96 -12.19
N THR A 479 -9.94 8.26 -12.28
CA THR A 479 -11.24 8.73 -11.78
C THR A 479 -11.59 8.16 -10.41
N ASN A 480 -12.20 8.99 -9.55
CA ASN A 480 -12.65 8.62 -8.21
C ASN A 480 -14.10 8.07 -8.26
N ASN A 481 -14.26 6.75 -8.36
CA ASN A 481 -15.59 6.13 -8.39
C ASN A 481 -16.09 5.80 -6.98
N THR A 482 -16.92 6.67 -6.40
CA THR A 482 -18.02 6.26 -5.50
C THR A 482 -19.00 7.42 -5.29
N VAL A 483 -20.05 7.48 -6.12
CA VAL A 483 -21.28 8.20 -5.77
C VAL A 483 -22.16 7.22 -5.01
N ASN A 484 -22.18 7.31 -3.67
CA ASN A 484 -23.16 6.59 -2.88
C ASN A 484 -24.53 7.22 -3.11
N THR A 485 -25.39 6.50 -3.83
CA THR A 485 -26.79 6.87 -4.01
C THR A 485 -27.50 6.71 -2.66
N PRO A 486 -28.26 7.71 -2.17
CA PRO A 486 -29.00 7.58 -0.92
C PRO A 486 -30.01 6.45 -1.06
N THR A 487 -29.96 5.47 -0.17
CA THR A 487 -31.04 4.49 -0.03
C THR A 487 -32.24 5.24 0.53
N SER A 488 -33.24 5.48 -0.31
CA SER A 488 -34.55 5.94 0.11
C SER A 488 -35.17 4.93 1.07
N GLN A 489 -35.59 5.46 2.23
CA GLN A 489 -36.44 4.93 3.33
C GLN A 489 -36.90 3.47 3.28
#